data_AF-K2CZ07-F1
#
_entry.id   AF-K2CZ07-F1
#
_cell.length_a   1.000
_cell.length_b   1.000
_cell.length_c   1.000
_cell.angle_alpha   90.00
_cell.angle_beta   90.00
_cell.angle_gamma   90.00
#
_symmetry.space_group_name_H-M   'P 1'
#
loop_
_entity.id
_entity.type
_entity.pdbx_description
1 polymer ?
#
loop_
_entity_poly.entity_id
_entity_poly.type
_entity_poly.pdbx_seq_one_letter_code
_entity_poly.pdbx_strand_id
1 'polypeptide(L)'
;MVGRVQQDIRNGEVSSCGVVLAVTESVQGVPSGKLLMFNGSFSLGEGAGLVKGRASEIDVKSLLSGRASLEALKPLETTNVWMKAPGAPATTPIKGQSIRKSDDPGYLIYLTDLTSVIELTKAVRSNQQIQIGMRIKGRDFDQALFGTVQMTEAQTQQFDQCINEWVNRMTTKYGLGESADRRDFSSSAK
;
A
#
# COMPACT_ATOMS: atom_id res chain seq x y z
N MET A 1 -4.18 0.55 12.66
CA MET A 1 -3.14 0.60 11.61
C MET A 1 -2.86 2.06 11.31
N VAL A 2 -1.60 2.47 11.29
CA VAL A 2 -1.21 3.86 10.98
C VAL A 2 -0.68 3.91 9.55
N GLY A 3 -1.14 4.90 8.79
CA GLY A 3 -0.72 5.15 7.42
C GLY A 3 0.03 6.48 7.27
N ARG A 4 0.89 6.56 6.27
CA ARG A 4 1.47 7.80 5.73
C ARG A 4 1.46 7.74 4.21
N VAL A 5 1.31 8.90 3.57
CA VAL A 5 1.38 9.01 2.12
C VAL A 5 2.80 8.72 1.65
N GLN A 6 2.89 7.96 0.56
CA GLN A 6 4.10 7.81 -0.24
C GLN A 6 3.83 8.35 -1.63
N GLN A 7 4.71 9.20 -2.12
CA GLN A 7 4.61 9.82 -3.43
C GLN A 7 5.99 9.82 -4.07
N ASP A 8 6.07 9.36 -5.32
CA ASP A 8 7.30 9.39 -6.11
C ASP A 8 7.15 10.45 -7.21
N ILE A 9 8.04 11.44 -7.24
CA ILE A 9 8.03 12.50 -8.26
C ILE A 9 9.11 12.19 -9.31
N ARG A 10 8.75 12.25 -10.59
CA ARG A 10 9.68 12.14 -11.72
C ARG A 10 9.41 13.28 -12.69
N ASN A 11 10.47 14.03 -13.03
CA ASN A 11 10.38 15.18 -13.94
C ASN A 11 9.34 16.24 -13.51
N GLY A 12 9.19 16.46 -12.20
CA GLY A 12 8.21 17.41 -11.65
C GLY A 12 6.78 16.89 -11.58
N GLU A 13 6.51 15.65 -12.02
CA GLU A 13 5.18 15.04 -12.02
C GLU A 13 5.08 13.86 -11.06
N VAL A 14 3.86 13.57 -10.61
CA VAL A 14 3.57 12.40 -9.79
C VAL A 14 3.64 11.13 -10.60
N SER A 15 4.63 10.29 -10.29
CA SER A 15 4.86 9.01 -10.97
C SER A 15 4.28 7.81 -10.25
N SER A 16 4.12 7.90 -8.94
CA SER A 16 3.50 6.86 -8.12
C SER A 16 2.90 7.46 -6.86
N CYS A 17 1.79 6.85 -6.41
CA CYS A 17 1.06 7.23 -5.20
C CYS A 17 0.71 6.00 -4.39
N GLY A 18 0.95 6.06 -3.09
CA GLY A 18 0.74 4.91 -2.23
C GLY A 18 0.64 5.28 -0.77
N VAL A 19 0.61 4.22 0.05
CA VAL A 19 0.50 4.34 1.49
C VAL A 19 1.56 3.44 2.13
N VAL A 20 2.37 4.02 3.01
CA VAL A 20 3.23 3.30 3.95
C VAL A 20 2.43 2.98 5.20
N LEU A 21 2.48 1.73 5.63
CA LEU A 21 1.68 1.16 6.70
C LEU A 21 2.56 0.63 7.83
N ALA A 22 2.12 0.90 9.06
CA ALA A 22 2.59 0.27 10.27
C ALA A 22 1.41 -0.34 11.03
N VAL A 23 1.49 -1.64 11.32
CA VAL A 23 0.39 -2.40 11.96
C VAL A 23 0.95 -3.31 13.03
N THR A 24 0.47 -3.19 14.25
CA THR A 24 0.77 -4.16 15.31
C THR A 24 -0.45 -5.03 15.54
N GLU A 25 -0.24 -6.27 15.96
CA GLU A 25 -1.33 -7.06 16.52
C GLU A 25 -1.89 -6.39 17.79
N SER A 26 -3.14 -6.72 18.12
CA SER A 26 -3.82 -6.14 19.27
C SER A 26 -3.17 -6.61 20.58
N VAL A 27 -2.95 -5.68 21.51
CA VAL A 27 -2.33 -5.94 22.82
C VAL A 27 -3.36 -6.41 23.86
N GLN A 28 -4.61 -6.71 23.46
CA GLN A 28 -5.69 -7.01 24.40
C GLN A 28 -5.31 -8.18 25.33
N GLY A 29 -5.04 -7.85 26.60
CA GLY A 29 -4.75 -8.82 27.66
C GLY A 29 -3.29 -9.27 27.80
N VAL A 30 -2.33 -8.69 27.06
CA VAL A 30 -0.92 -9.10 27.08
C VAL A 30 -0.05 -8.00 27.73
N PRO A 31 0.18 -8.03 29.07
CA PRO A 31 0.95 -6.99 29.76
C PRO A 31 2.47 -7.12 29.53
N SER A 32 2.92 -8.21 28.91
CA SER A 32 4.33 -8.49 28.63
C SER A 32 4.48 -9.46 27.46
N GLY A 33 5.57 -9.34 26.71
CA GLY A 33 5.86 -10.23 25.59
C GLY A 33 6.24 -9.46 24.32
N LYS A 34 6.20 -10.17 23.20
CA LYS A 34 6.45 -9.60 21.88
C LYS A 34 5.14 -9.52 21.11
N LEU A 35 4.99 -8.44 20.36
CA LEU A 35 3.90 -8.27 19.41
C LEU A 35 4.43 -8.44 18.00
N LEU A 36 3.68 -9.16 17.18
CA LEU A 36 3.87 -9.11 15.75
C LEU A 36 3.53 -7.73 15.21
N MET A 37 4.38 -7.22 14.34
CA MET A 37 4.23 -5.99 13.61
C MET A 37 4.44 -6.20 12.11
N PHE A 38 3.63 -5.55 11.31
CA PHE A 38 3.84 -5.34 9.89
C PHE A 38 4.39 -3.93 9.64
N ASN A 39 5.37 -3.84 8.76
CA ASN A 39 5.79 -2.60 8.13
C ASN A 39 5.83 -2.82 6.62
N GLY A 40 5.24 -1.93 5.84
CA GLY A 40 5.22 -2.09 4.40
C GLY A 40 4.51 -0.95 3.68
N SER A 41 4.27 -1.12 2.40
CA SER A 41 3.53 -0.17 1.58
C SER A 41 2.86 -0.85 0.40
N PHE A 42 1.87 -0.17 -0.15
CA PHE A 42 1.36 -0.42 -1.49
C PHE A 42 1.36 0.90 -2.27
N SER A 43 1.61 0.86 -3.58
CA SER A 43 1.52 2.04 -4.43
C SER A 43 1.03 1.74 -5.84
N LEU A 44 0.31 2.71 -6.41
CA LEU A 44 -0.04 2.80 -7.82
C LEU A 44 1.17 3.33 -8.57
N GLY A 45 1.70 2.55 -9.52
CA GLY A 45 2.77 2.97 -10.43
C GLY A 45 2.31 3.01 -11.88
N GLU A 46 3.21 3.36 -12.77
CA GLU A 46 2.94 3.32 -14.21
C GLU A 46 2.78 1.87 -14.69
N GLY A 47 1.53 1.47 -14.96
CA GLY A 47 1.20 0.17 -15.56
C GLY A 47 1.14 -1.02 -14.59
N ALA A 48 1.57 -0.87 -13.34
CA ALA A 48 1.49 -1.91 -12.31
C ALA A 48 1.34 -1.32 -10.90
N GLY A 49 0.79 -2.11 -10.00
CA GLY A 49 0.87 -1.85 -8.58
C GLY A 49 2.18 -2.38 -7.99
N LEU A 50 2.63 -1.79 -6.88
CA LEU A 50 3.78 -2.27 -6.12
C LEU A 50 3.33 -2.62 -4.70
N VAL A 51 3.78 -3.76 -4.19
CA VAL A 51 3.62 -4.14 -2.78
C VAL A 51 5.00 -4.38 -2.19
N LYS A 52 5.23 -3.82 -1.01
CA LYS A 52 6.44 -4.02 -0.22
C LYS A 52 6.06 -4.29 1.23
N GLY A 53 6.74 -5.19 1.91
CA GLY A 53 6.47 -5.40 3.33
C GLY A 53 7.39 -6.39 4.03
N ARG A 54 7.36 -6.33 5.35
CA ARG A 54 8.01 -7.29 6.25
C ARG A 54 7.20 -7.49 7.52
N ALA A 55 7.39 -8.66 8.12
CA ALA A 55 7.09 -8.93 9.51
C ALA A 55 8.24 -8.44 10.41
N SER A 56 7.91 -7.94 11.59
CA SER A 56 8.85 -7.63 12.67
C SER A 56 8.21 -7.99 14.01
N GLU A 57 9.02 -8.14 15.06
CA GLU A 57 8.53 -8.20 16.44
C GLU A 57 8.91 -6.93 17.18
N ILE A 58 8.03 -6.46 18.06
CA ILE A 58 8.31 -5.38 19.01
C ILE A 58 7.99 -5.84 20.43
N ASP A 59 8.83 -5.48 21.39
CA ASP A 59 8.53 -5.73 22.81
C ASP A 59 7.39 -4.81 23.28
N VAL A 60 6.38 -5.39 23.95
CA VAL A 60 5.22 -4.67 24.48
C VAL A 60 5.65 -3.53 25.40
N LYS A 61 6.65 -3.72 26.25
CA LYS A 61 7.13 -2.67 27.18
C LYS A 61 7.79 -1.53 26.43
N SER A 62 8.55 -1.82 25.38
CA SER A 62 9.14 -0.78 24.51
C SER A 62 8.05 0.03 23.82
N LEU A 63 6.98 -0.62 23.34
CA LEU A 63 5.83 0.05 22.74
C LEU A 63 5.08 0.95 23.74
N LEU A 64 4.72 0.39 24.91
CA LEU A 64 3.93 1.10 25.93
C LEU A 64 4.68 2.25 26.61
N SER A 65 6.00 2.16 26.72
CA SER A 65 6.83 3.22 27.31
C SER A 65 7.07 4.41 26.38
N GLY A 66 6.50 4.42 25.17
CA GLY A 66 6.76 5.44 24.15
C GLY A 66 8.18 5.38 23.59
N ARG A 67 8.97 4.36 23.96
CA ARG A 67 10.34 4.12 23.48
C ARG A 67 10.37 3.19 22.26
N ALA A 68 9.28 3.12 21.51
CA ALA A 68 9.24 2.42 20.25
C ALA A 68 10.15 3.15 19.25
N SER A 69 11.44 2.85 19.28
CA SER A 69 12.40 3.24 18.25
C SER A 69 12.44 2.18 17.16
N LEU A 70 12.97 2.54 15.99
CA LEU A 70 13.23 1.58 14.92
C LEU A 70 14.20 0.47 15.38
N GLU A 71 15.04 0.71 16.39
CA GLU A 71 15.96 -0.30 16.95
C GLU A 71 15.24 -1.32 17.84
N ALA A 72 14.08 -0.96 18.40
CA ALA A 72 13.25 -1.89 19.17
C ALA A 72 12.52 -2.90 18.28
N LEU A 73 12.45 -2.64 16.96
CA LEU A 73 11.89 -3.55 15.98
C LEU A 73 12.91 -4.62 15.61
N LYS A 74 12.55 -5.88 15.82
CA LYS A 74 13.34 -7.03 15.38
C LYS A 74 12.74 -7.60 14.09
N PRO A 75 13.37 -7.40 12.93
CA PRO A 75 12.84 -7.95 11.69
C PRO A 75 12.73 -9.47 11.75
N LEU A 76 11.64 -10.02 11.24
CA LEU A 76 11.45 -11.45 11.06
C LEU A 76 11.69 -11.80 9.59
N GLU A 77 12.34 -12.94 9.34
CA GLU A 77 12.52 -13.42 7.98
C GLU A 77 11.15 -13.76 7.38
N THR A 78 10.70 -12.92 6.45
CA THR A 78 9.39 -13.03 5.81
C THR A 78 9.56 -13.73 4.46
N THR A 79 8.71 -14.70 4.15
CA THR A 79 8.73 -15.47 2.89
C THR A 79 7.56 -15.13 1.96
N ASN A 80 6.49 -14.52 2.49
CA ASN A 80 5.36 -14.04 1.71
C ASN A 80 4.75 -12.79 2.34
N VAL A 81 4.20 -11.90 1.51
CA VAL A 81 3.40 -10.73 1.92
C VAL A 81 2.28 -10.52 0.93
N TRP A 82 1.08 -10.22 1.40
CA TRP A 82 -0.04 -9.78 0.57
C TRP A 82 -0.93 -8.79 1.32
N MET A 83 -1.66 -7.99 0.55
CA MET A 83 -2.66 -7.06 1.05
C MET A 83 -3.98 -7.29 0.35
N LYS A 84 -5.10 -6.98 1.00
CA LYS A 84 -6.43 -7.23 0.46
C LYS A 84 -7.43 -6.17 0.93
N ALA A 85 -8.16 -5.60 -0.02
CA ALA A 85 -9.33 -4.76 0.25
C ALA A 85 -10.60 -5.61 0.48
N PRO A 86 -11.65 -5.06 1.12
CA PRO A 86 -12.93 -5.75 1.24
C PRO A 86 -13.50 -6.16 -0.12
N GLY A 87 -13.94 -7.41 -0.26
CA GLY A 87 -14.53 -7.91 -1.50
C GLY A 87 -13.58 -8.11 -2.69
N ALA A 88 -12.31 -7.69 -2.58
CA ALA A 88 -11.30 -7.86 -3.62
C ALA A 88 -10.43 -9.10 -3.37
N PRO A 89 -9.76 -9.67 -4.40
CA PRO A 89 -8.69 -10.66 -4.19
C PRO A 89 -7.50 -10.06 -3.44
N ALA A 90 -6.69 -10.92 -2.81
CA ALA A 90 -5.41 -10.49 -2.27
C ALA A 90 -4.42 -10.16 -3.40
N THR A 91 -3.54 -9.20 -3.18
CA THR A 91 -2.46 -8.89 -4.11
C THR A 91 -1.59 -10.12 -4.34
N THR A 92 -1.28 -10.40 -5.59
CA THR A 92 -0.35 -11.46 -5.99
C THR A 92 0.68 -10.91 -6.97
N PRO A 93 1.89 -11.50 -7.05
CA PRO A 93 2.83 -11.17 -8.10
C PRO A 93 2.20 -11.31 -9.48
N ILE A 94 2.47 -10.37 -10.39
CA ILE A 94 2.08 -10.48 -11.80
C ILE A 94 2.62 -11.80 -12.36
N LYS A 95 1.84 -12.47 -13.22
CA LYS A 95 2.22 -13.74 -13.83
C LYS A 95 3.63 -13.69 -14.43
N GLY A 96 4.47 -14.64 -14.05
CA GLY A 96 5.86 -14.72 -14.50
C GLY A 96 6.85 -13.89 -13.66
N GLN A 97 6.37 -13.14 -12.67
CA GLN A 97 7.21 -12.50 -11.66
C GLN A 97 7.14 -13.26 -10.34
N SER A 98 8.25 -13.22 -9.60
CA SER A 98 8.34 -13.76 -8.25
C SER A 98 8.45 -12.62 -7.24
N ILE A 99 8.13 -12.93 -5.99
CA ILE A 99 8.48 -12.06 -4.87
C ILE A 99 10.01 -11.97 -4.79
N ARG A 100 10.52 -10.76 -4.55
CA ARG A 100 11.96 -10.49 -4.45
C ARG A 100 12.29 -9.90 -3.08
N LYS A 101 13.55 -10.02 -2.67
CA LYS A 101 14.08 -9.22 -1.56
C LYS A 101 14.20 -7.77 -2.02
N SER A 102 13.82 -6.83 -1.15
CA SER A 102 14.10 -5.40 -1.32
C SER A 102 15.52 -5.08 -0.86
N ASP A 103 16.02 -3.90 -1.25
CA ASP A 103 17.27 -3.35 -0.73
C ASP A 103 17.21 -3.08 0.79
N ASP A 104 16.01 -2.85 1.33
CA ASP A 104 15.80 -2.75 2.78
C ASP A 104 15.81 -4.14 3.43
N PRO A 105 16.69 -4.40 4.42
CA PRO A 105 16.80 -5.71 5.05
C PRO A 105 15.47 -6.26 5.59
N GLY A 106 15.17 -7.50 5.22
CA GLY A 106 13.98 -8.24 5.64
C GLY A 106 12.70 -7.89 4.87
N TYR A 107 12.70 -6.86 4.02
CA TYR A 107 11.55 -6.54 3.18
C TYR A 107 11.49 -7.42 1.94
N LEU A 108 10.27 -7.83 1.63
CA LEU A 108 9.90 -8.39 0.33
C LEU A 108 9.26 -7.30 -0.52
N ILE A 109 9.40 -7.43 -1.84
CA ILE A 109 8.83 -6.52 -2.83
C ILE A 109 8.38 -7.30 -4.06
N TYR A 110 7.24 -6.93 -4.63
CA TYR A 110 6.77 -7.45 -5.91
C TYR A 110 5.82 -6.48 -6.62
N LEU A 111 5.73 -6.64 -7.94
CA LEU A 111 4.71 -5.98 -8.75
C LEU A 111 3.43 -6.80 -8.75
N THR A 112 2.30 -6.13 -8.65
CA THR A 112 0.96 -6.71 -8.65
C THR A 112 0.08 -6.00 -9.68
N ASP A 113 -1.11 -6.54 -9.95
CA ASP A 113 -2.04 -5.90 -10.87
C ASP A 113 -2.56 -4.57 -10.30
N LEU A 114 -2.86 -3.61 -11.19
CA LEU A 114 -3.37 -2.30 -10.77
C LEU A 114 -4.73 -2.39 -10.08
N THR A 115 -5.58 -3.33 -10.48
CA THR A 115 -6.95 -3.46 -9.94
C THR A 115 -6.92 -3.71 -8.43
N SER A 116 -6.11 -4.65 -7.96
CA SER A 116 -5.97 -4.96 -6.53
C SER A 116 -5.49 -3.75 -5.72
N VAL A 117 -4.58 -2.93 -6.27
CA VAL A 117 -4.07 -1.73 -5.60
C VAL A 117 -5.05 -0.56 -5.66
N ILE A 118 -5.83 -0.44 -6.74
CA ILE A 118 -6.94 0.52 -6.83
C ILE A 118 -7.99 0.20 -5.75
N GLU A 119 -8.35 -1.07 -5.55
CA GLU A 119 -9.29 -1.46 -4.50
C GLU A 119 -8.73 -1.18 -3.09
N LEU A 120 -7.44 -1.42 -2.86
CA LEU A 120 -6.77 -1.00 -1.62
C LEU A 120 -6.81 0.52 -1.42
N THR A 121 -6.55 1.28 -2.48
CA THR A 121 -6.59 2.74 -2.47
C THR A 121 -8.00 3.24 -2.13
N LYS A 122 -9.04 2.68 -2.76
CA LYS A 122 -10.44 2.97 -2.45
C LYS A 122 -10.77 2.64 -1.00
N ALA A 123 -10.37 1.46 -0.52
CA ALA A 123 -10.62 1.06 0.86
C ALA A 123 -9.99 2.03 1.87
N VAL A 124 -8.75 2.50 1.62
CA VAL A 124 -8.10 3.52 2.47
C VAL A 124 -8.85 4.85 2.43
N ARG A 125 -9.20 5.35 1.23
CA ARG A 125 -9.94 6.61 1.09
C ARG A 125 -11.33 6.57 1.74
N SER A 126 -11.99 5.43 1.68
CA SER A 126 -13.31 5.21 2.27
C SER A 126 -13.27 4.72 3.72
N ASN A 127 -12.11 4.77 4.37
CA ASN A 127 -11.93 4.36 5.77
C ASN A 127 -12.43 2.92 6.06
N GLN A 128 -12.28 2.03 5.08
CA GLN A 128 -12.66 0.62 5.19
C GLN A 128 -11.51 -0.22 5.74
N GLN A 129 -11.86 -1.37 6.32
CA GLN A 129 -10.89 -2.32 6.83
C GLN A 129 -10.11 -2.99 5.68
N ILE A 130 -8.79 -3.05 5.77
CA ILE A 130 -7.97 -3.87 4.87
C ILE A 130 -7.36 -5.04 5.65
N GLN A 131 -6.92 -6.06 4.92
CA GLN A 131 -6.21 -7.22 5.46
C GLN A 131 -4.78 -7.22 4.95
N ILE A 132 -3.85 -7.60 5.82
CA ILE A 132 -2.44 -7.75 5.49
C ILE A 132 -2.00 -9.12 5.96
N GLY A 133 -1.62 -9.99 5.03
CA GLY A 133 -1.07 -11.29 5.33
C GLY A 133 0.44 -11.32 5.18
N MET A 134 1.09 -12.06 6.07
CA MET A 134 2.52 -12.32 6.03
C MET A 134 2.83 -13.76 6.41
N ARG A 135 3.79 -14.37 5.72
CA ARG A 135 4.37 -15.66 6.13
C ARG A 135 5.75 -15.45 6.69
N ILE A 136 5.95 -15.85 7.94
CA ILE A 136 7.26 -15.87 8.57
C ILE A 136 7.91 -17.22 8.27
N LYS A 137 9.21 -17.23 7.97
CA LYS A 137 9.95 -18.47 7.71
C LYS A 137 9.80 -19.46 8.86
N GLY A 138 9.59 -20.73 8.50
CA GLY A 138 9.35 -21.82 9.46
C GLY A 138 7.89 -21.95 9.89
N ARG A 139 6.98 -21.11 9.38
CA ARG A 139 5.53 -21.27 9.55
C ARG A 139 4.88 -21.70 8.23
N ASP A 140 3.90 -22.59 8.32
CA ASP A 140 3.16 -23.13 7.17
C ASP A 140 1.89 -22.35 6.84
N PHE A 141 1.57 -21.31 7.61
CA PHE A 141 0.39 -20.48 7.44
C PHE A 141 0.74 -19.00 7.34
N ASP A 142 -0.15 -18.24 6.71
CA ASP A 142 -0.08 -16.78 6.70
C ASP A 142 -0.75 -16.23 7.95
N GLN A 143 -0.08 -15.35 8.67
CA GLN A 143 -0.70 -14.57 9.73
C GLN A 143 -1.29 -13.29 9.12
N ALA A 144 -2.58 -13.07 9.34
CA ALA A 144 -3.30 -11.91 8.82
C ALA A 144 -3.58 -10.89 9.93
N LEU A 145 -3.27 -9.63 9.66
CA LEU A 145 -3.67 -8.48 10.48
C LEU A 145 -4.78 -7.73 9.75
N PHE A 146 -5.74 -7.23 10.53
CA PHE A 146 -6.93 -6.54 10.00
C PHE A 146 -7.05 -5.18 10.66
N GLY A 147 -7.41 -4.17 9.88
CA GLY A 147 -7.70 -2.87 10.46
C GLY A 147 -7.94 -1.79 9.42
N THR A 148 -8.44 -0.67 9.90
CA THR A 148 -8.59 0.54 9.10
C THR A 148 -7.30 1.36 9.16
N VAL A 149 -6.90 1.93 8.02
CA VAL A 149 -5.73 2.80 7.92
C VAL A 149 -6.06 4.17 8.49
N GLN A 150 -5.44 4.52 9.61
CA GLN A 150 -5.57 5.83 10.23
C GLN A 150 -4.51 6.77 9.68
N MET A 151 -4.95 7.90 9.11
CA MET A 151 -4.10 9.00 8.63
C MET A 151 -4.58 10.31 9.27
N THR A 152 -3.69 11.30 9.36
CA THR A 152 -4.12 12.65 9.74
C THR A 152 -4.91 13.30 8.60
N GLU A 153 -5.64 14.37 8.89
CA GLU A 153 -6.36 15.13 7.86
C GLU A 153 -5.40 15.63 6.76
N ALA A 154 -4.27 16.22 7.15
CA ALA A 154 -3.24 16.68 6.20
C ALA A 154 -2.70 15.53 5.33
N GLN A 155 -2.50 14.34 5.91
CA GLN A 155 -2.08 13.16 5.14
C GLN A 155 -3.18 12.67 4.20
N THR A 156 -4.44 12.74 4.62
CA THR A 156 -5.58 12.37 3.76
C THR A 156 -5.70 13.32 2.57
N GLN A 157 -5.60 14.63 2.80
CA GLN A 157 -5.59 15.64 1.74
C GLN A 157 -4.41 15.45 0.77
N GLN A 158 -3.21 15.19 1.30
CA GLN A 158 -2.03 14.89 0.49
C GLN A 158 -2.21 13.62 -0.34
N PHE A 159 -2.87 12.60 0.23
CA PHE A 159 -3.14 11.35 -0.49
C PHE A 159 -4.09 11.59 -1.66
N ASP A 160 -5.20 12.30 -1.41
CA ASP A 160 -6.17 12.64 -2.45
C ASP A 160 -5.54 13.48 -3.57
N GLN A 161 -4.71 14.46 -3.22
CA GLN A 161 -3.95 15.25 -4.20
C GLN A 161 -3.03 14.36 -5.05
N CYS A 162 -2.25 13.49 -4.40
CA CYS A 162 -1.37 12.56 -5.11
C CYS A 162 -2.16 11.72 -6.12
N ILE A 163 -3.23 11.08 -5.67
CA ILE A 163 -4.07 10.22 -6.52
C ILE A 163 -4.63 11.00 -7.70
N ASN A 164 -5.13 12.22 -7.48
CA ASN A 164 -5.69 13.04 -8.56
C ASN A 164 -4.61 13.43 -9.59
N GLU A 165 -3.43 13.87 -9.14
CA GLU A 165 -2.30 14.20 -10.03
C GLU A 165 -1.84 12.97 -10.83
N TRP A 166 -1.74 11.81 -10.18
CA TRP A 166 -1.41 10.56 -10.85
C TRP A 166 -2.47 10.15 -11.89
N VAL A 167 -3.77 10.22 -11.54
CA VAL A 167 -4.87 9.90 -12.48
C VAL A 167 -4.84 10.84 -13.69
N ASN A 168 -4.67 12.14 -13.47
CA ASN A 168 -4.59 13.12 -14.55
C ASN A 168 -3.44 12.81 -15.51
N ARG A 169 -2.25 12.55 -14.95
CA ARG A 169 -1.08 12.16 -15.74
C ARG A 169 -1.31 10.89 -16.55
N MET A 170 -1.89 9.87 -15.93
CA MET A 170 -2.20 8.60 -16.62
C MET A 170 -3.23 8.81 -17.73
N THR A 171 -4.26 9.62 -17.49
CA THR A 171 -5.27 9.95 -18.49
C THR A 171 -4.66 10.63 -19.72
N THR A 172 -3.79 11.62 -19.50
CA THR A 172 -3.04 12.30 -20.56
C THR A 172 -2.11 11.35 -21.29
N LYS A 173 -1.31 10.56 -20.56
CA LYS A 173 -0.30 9.67 -21.13
C LYS A 173 -0.90 8.58 -22.02
N TYR A 174 -2.07 8.05 -21.66
CA TYR A 174 -2.71 6.95 -22.39
C TYR A 174 -3.87 7.43 -23.29
N GLY A 175 -4.08 8.74 -23.44
CA GLY A 175 -5.11 9.29 -24.32
C GLY A 175 -6.54 8.93 -23.92
N LEU A 176 -6.78 8.64 -22.64
CA LEU A 176 -8.09 8.20 -22.13
C LEU A 176 -9.09 9.36 -21.97
N GLY A 177 -8.67 10.59 -22.27
CA GLY A 177 -9.45 11.83 -22.09
C GLY A 177 -9.96 12.50 -23.38
N GLU A 178 -9.57 12.06 -24.58
CA GLU A 178 -9.98 12.71 -25.85
C GLU A 178 -10.83 11.79 -26.72
N SER A 179 -12.10 11.59 -26.35
CA SER A 179 -13.08 10.89 -27.21
C SER A 179 -14.47 11.53 -27.25
N ALA A 180 -14.61 12.83 -26.98
CA ALA A 180 -15.88 13.52 -27.16
C ALA A 180 -15.73 15.06 -27.17
N ASP A 181 -15.24 15.69 -28.25
CA ASP A 181 -15.80 16.98 -28.74
C ASP A 181 -15.16 17.55 -30.04
N ARG A 182 -15.12 16.76 -31.13
CA ARG A 182 -14.91 17.33 -32.48
C ARG A 182 -15.79 16.65 -33.52
N ARG A 183 -17.09 16.84 -33.37
CA ARG A 183 -18.02 16.83 -34.50
C ARG A 183 -18.58 18.23 -34.65
N ASP A 184 -17.73 19.15 -35.12
CA ASP A 184 -18.22 20.40 -35.68
C ASP A 184 -18.99 20.09 -36.97
N PHE A 185 -20.30 19.96 -36.77
CA PHE A 185 -21.30 20.28 -37.75
C PHE A 185 -21.21 21.77 -38.07
N SER A 186 -20.65 22.09 -39.23
CA SER A 186 -20.92 23.36 -39.93
C SER A 186 -20.86 23.05 -41.42
N SER A 187 -21.89 22.35 -41.92
CA SER A 187 -22.92 22.91 -42.80
C SER A 187 -22.37 23.82 -43.89
N SER A 188 -22.35 23.26 -45.10
CA SER A 188 -22.38 23.99 -46.36
C SER A 188 -23.50 25.04 -46.34
N ALA A 189 -23.13 26.31 -46.41
CA ALA A 189 -24.00 27.34 -46.97
C ALA A 189 -23.47 27.65 -48.37
N LYS A 190 -24.26 27.25 -49.37
CA LYS A 190 -24.21 27.81 -50.72
C LYS A 190 -25.01 29.10 -50.75
#